data_AF-A0A383BJ03-F1
#
_entry.id   AF-A0A383BJ03-F1
#
_cell.length_a   1.000
_cell.length_b   1.000
_cell.length_c   1.000
_cell.angle_alpha   90.00
_cell.angle_beta   90.00
_cell.angle_gamma   90.00
#
_symmetry.space_group_name_H-M   'P 1'
#
loop_
_entity.id
_entity.type
_entity.pdbx_description
1 polymer ?
#
loop_
_entity_poly.entity_id
_entity_poly.type
_entity_poly.pdbx_seq_one_letter_code
_entity_poly.pdbx_strand_id
1 'polypeptide(L)'
;HEVGHALYTPDFDWREGRTVSHSFINIVEDARIEKLIKRRYEGTSKTFFNAYNELSDIDFFDIKDKDVNDMNLADRINLQFKIGNFIDIYFNEEEQYFVNKIDKIETFEEALDVAEELYAYCKKKKAEEKEEMDRLSEMQSDEMKLDDMMGSTPGSSDSSDEETQQDTEADIDGGTPQATNEPVIEDFENFINDNQGQQEWNEEPESETMESLSEALRNLTNTQTRDSQYIELPELILENIIVDN
;
A
#
# COMPACT_ATOMS: atom_id res chain seq x y z
N HIS A 1 -5.87 16.84 6.95
CA HIS A 1 -5.91 15.39 7.11
C HIS A 1 -5.20 15.00 8.41
N GLU A 2 -3.88 15.14 8.48
CA GLU A 2 -3.05 14.79 9.65
C GLU A 2 -3.51 15.34 11.01
N VAL A 3 -3.90 16.62 11.08
CA VAL A 3 -4.43 17.21 12.32
C VAL A 3 -5.70 16.49 12.79
N GLY A 4 -6.45 15.88 11.86
CA GLY A 4 -7.59 15.03 12.17
C GLY A 4 -7.19 13.72 12.83
N HIS A 5 -6.16 13.03 12.32
CA HIS A 5 -5.60 11.85 13.00
C HIS A 5 -5.14 12.22 14.41
N ALA A 6 -4.37 13.30 14.56
CA ALA A 6 -3.91 13.78 15.87
C ALA A 6 -5.04 14.08 16.86
N LEU A 7 -6.26 14.37 16.37
CA LEU A 7 -7.42 14.67 17.22
C LEU A 7 -8.27 13.43 17.52
N TYR A 8 -8.35 12.47 16.62
CA TYR A 8 -9.38 11.42 16.62
C TYR A 8 -8.84 9.99 16.56
N THR A 9 -7.56 9.80 16.24
CA THR A 9 -6.88 8.50 16.27
C THR A 9 -6.15 8.40 17.63
N PRO A 10 -6.58 7.50 18.52
CA PRO A 10 -5.89 7.29 19.79
C PRO A 10 -4.45 6.83 19.62
N ASP A 11 -3.58 7.30 20.51
CA ASP A 11 -2.16 6.89 20.58
C ASP A 11 -2.01 5.73 21.57
N PHE A 12 -2.37 4.53 21.11
CA PHE A 12 -2.07 3.28 21.81
C PHE A 12 -1.65 2.21 20.79
N ASP A 13 -0.91 1.20 21.26
CA ASP A 13 -0.54 0.07 20.43
C ASP A 13 -1.76 -0.82 20.16
N TRP A 14 -2.33 -0.68 18.97
CA TRP A 14 -3.48 -1.46 18.50
C TRP A 14 -3.09 -2.77 17.81
N ARG A 15 -1.79 -3.04 17.65
CA ARG A 15 -1.28 -4.21 16.91
C ARG A 15 -1.40 -5.49 17.71
N GLU A 16 -1.40 -5.38 19.04
CA GLU A 16 -1.51 -6.55 19.91
C GLU A 16 -2.84 -7.28 19.68
N GLY A 17 -2.77 -8.47 19.08
CA GLY A 17 -3.92 -9.34 18.87
C GLY A 17 -4.68 -9.14 17.56
N ARG A 18 -4.20 -8.27 16.64
CA ARG A 18 -4.81 -8.07 15.31
C ARG A 18 -3.86 -8.49 14.20
N THR A 19 -4.37 -9.24 13.23
CA THR A 19 -3.63 -9.63 12.02
C THR A 19 -4.18 -8.88 10.83
N VAL A 20 -3.77 -7.63 10.67
CA VAL A 20 -4.24 -6.75 9.60
C VAL A 20 -3.08 -5.88 9.11
N SER A 21 -3.01 -5.70 7.78
CA SER A 21 -2.02 -4.81 7.18
C SER A 21 -2.31 -3.35 7.55
N HIS A 22 -1.25 -2.60 7.87
CA HIS A 22 -1.37 -1.18 8.21
C HIS A 22 -2.03 -0.35 7.11
N SER A 23 -1.81 -0.70 5.83
CA SER A 23 -2.44 -0.02 4.70
C SER A 23 -3.98 -0.12 4.74
N PHE A 24 -4.53 -1.26 5.16
CA PHE A 24 -5.97 -1.45 5.29
C PHE A 24 -6.55 -0.58 6.41
N ILE A 25 -5.83 -0.48 7.52
CA ILE A 25 -6.22 0.42 8.61
C ILE A 25 -6.21 1.86 8.11
N ASN A 26 -5.17 2.30 7.40
CA ASN A 26 -5.09 3.66 6.89
C ASN A 26 -6.24 3.98 5.93
N ILE A 27 -6.60 3.08 5.02
CA ILE A 27 -7.73 3.29 4.10
C ILE A 27 -9.05 3.53 4.86
N VAL A 28 -9.34 2.68 5.86
CA VAL A 28 -10.57 2.78 6.64
C VAL A 28 -10.55 3.98 7.59
N GLU A 29 -9.42 4.21 8.24
CA GLU A 29 -9.24 5.29 9.20
C GLU A 29 -9.26 6.66 8.51
N ASP A 30 -8.59 6.83 7.37
CA ASP A 30 -8.64 8.05 6.56
C ASP A 30 -10.10 8.44 6.24
N ALA A 31 -10.89 7.47 5.77
CA ALA A 31 -12.30 7.69 5.46
C ALA A 31 -13.08 8.17 6.69
N ARG A 32 -12.82 7.58 7.87
CA ARG A 32 -13.41 8.01 9.14
C ARG A 32 -12.96 9.43 9.52
N ILE A 33 -11.66 9.69 9.49
CA ILE A 33 -11.06 10.98 9.88
C ILE A 33 -11.59 12.11 9.01
N GLU A 34 -11.61 11.91 7.69
CA GLU A 34 -12.15 12.89 6.78
C GLU A 34 -13.62 13.18 7.04
N LYS A 35 -14.43 12.15 7.28
CA LYS A 35 -15.84 12.31 7.63
C LYS A 35 -15.99 13.15 8.91
N LEU A 36 -15.22 12.84 9.95
CA LEU A 36 -15.26 13.57 11.21
C LEU A 36 -14.82 15.04 11.05
N ILE A 37 -13.77 15.30 10.28
CA ILE A 37 -13.26 16.65 10.00
C ILE A 37 -14.24 17.45 9.15
N LYS A 38 -14.77 16.86 8.07
CA LYS A 38 -15.79 17.44 7.19
C LYS A 38 -17.06 17.82 7.97
N ARG A 39 -17.45 16.99 8.95
CA ARG A 39 -18.60 17.26 9.83
C ARG A 39 -18.32 18.35 10.87
N ARG A 40 -17.11 18.40 11.42
CA ARG A 40 -16.75 19.34 12.49
C ARG A 40 -16.50 20.76 11.99
N TYR A 41 -15.88 20.90 10.83
CA TYR A 41 -15.41 22.19 10.33
C TYR A 41 -16.13 22.56 9.04
N GLU A 42 -17.09 23.48 9.12
CA GLU A 42 -17.84 23.94 7.96
C GLU A 42 -16.93 24.46 6.84
N GLY A 43 -17.32 24.22 5.60
CA GLY A 43 -16.55 24.62 4.41
C GLY A 43 -15.40 23.67 4.05
N THR A 44 -14.93 22.82 4.97
CA THR A 44 -13.84 21.87 4.66
C THR A 44 -14.22 20.86 3.59
N SER A 45 -15.49 20.43 3.49
CA SER A 45 -15.94 19.53 2.43
C SER A 45 -15.62 20.05 1.02
N LYS A 46 -15.76 21.37 0.80
CA LYS A 46 -15.42 21.99 -0.49
C LYS A 46 -13.91 22.05 -0.72
N THR A 47 -13.13 22.31 0.34
CA THR A 47 -11.66 22.28 0.27
C THR A 47 -11.14 20.89 -0.06
N PHE A 48 -11.65 19.84 0.61
CA PHE A 48 -11.29 18.45 0.31
C PHE A 48 -11.65 18.07 -1.11
N PHE A 49 -12.85 18.43 -1.58
CA PHE A 49 -13.26 18.18 -2.96
C PHE A 49 -12.28 18.80 -3.97
N ASN A 50 -11.97 20.09 -3.82
CA ASN A 50 -11.03 20.77 -4.72
C ASN A 50 -9.62 20.18 -4.65
N ALA A 51 -9.13 19.87 -3.45
CA ALA A 51 -7.83 19.26 -3.26
C ALA A 51 -7.73 17.90 -3.96
N TYR A 52 -8.76 17.06 -3.84
CA TYR A 52 -8.80 15.77 -4.51
C TYR A 52 -8.91 15.90 -6.03
N ASN A 53 -9.59 16.92 -6.55
CA ASN A 53 -9.57 17.23 -7.98
C ASN A 53 -8.15 17.57 -8.45
N GLU A 54 -7.46 18.47 -7.74
CA GLU A 54 -6.09 18.86 -8.07
C GLU A 54 -5.11 17.68 -7.99
N LEU A 55 -5.24 16.81 -6.97
CA LEU A 55 -4.43 15.60 -6.84
C LEU A 55 -4.73 14.59 -7.96
N SER A 56 -5.99 14.44 -8.36
CA SER A 56 -6.36 13.58 -9.49
C SER A 56 -5.81 14.10 -10.82
N ASP A 57 -5.81 15.43 -11.03
CA ASP A 57 -5.32 16.05 -12.27
C ASP A 57 -3.81 15.83 -12.48
N ILE A 58 -3.04 15.69 -11.40
CA ILE A 58 -1.60 15.42 -11.44
C ILE A 58 -1.26 13.93 -11.31
N ASP A 59 -2.25 13.03 -11.41
CA ASP A 59 -2.09 11.58 -11.29
C ASP A 59 -1.42 11.15 -9.97
N PHE A 60 -1.80 11.81 -8.87
CA PHE A 60 -1.18 11.57 -7.56
C PHE A 60 -1.41 10.14 -7.02
N PHE A 61 -2.44 9.47 -7.53
CA PHE A 61 -2.80 8.09 -7.16
C PHE A 61 -2.23 7.03 -8.10
N ASP A 62 -1.47 7.44 -9.14
CA ASP A 62 -0.88 6.54 -10.15
C ASP A 62 -1.90 5.60 -10.82
N ILE A 63 -2.97 6.19 -11.37
CA ILE A 63 -4.10 5.46 -11.97
C ILE A 63 -4.39 5.83 -13.43
N LYS A 64 -3.67 6.79 -14.02
CA LYS A 64 -3.97 7.34 -15.35
C LYS A 64 -4.03 6.30 -16.49
N ASP A 65 -3.21 5.26 -16.42
CA ASP A 65 -3.11 4.21 -17.43
C ASP A 65 -3.69 2.85 -16.95
N LYS A 66 -4.45 2.85 -15.83
CA LYS A 66 -5.03 1.65 -15.21
C LYS A 66 -6.56 1.69 -15.28
N ASP A 67 -7.21 0.53 -15.46
CA ASP A 67 -8.65 0.43 -15.23
C ASP A 67 -8.90 0.29 -13.73
N VAL A 68 -9.53 1.31 -13.15
CA VAL A 68 -9.86 1.35 -11.72
C VAL A 68 -10.74 0.17 -11.32
N ASN A 69 -11.60 -0.34 -12.21
CA ASN A 69 -12.50 -1.44 -11.88
C ASN A 69 -11.83 -2.81 -11.86
N ASP A 70 -10.64 -2.92 -12.47
CA ASP A 70 -9.80 -4.13 -12.42
C ASP A 70 -8.89 -4.14 -11.18
N MET A 71 -8.81 -3.04 -10.43
CA MET A 71 -8.02 -2.96 -9.21
C MET A 71 -8.66 -3.75 -8.06
N ASN A 72 -7.84 -4.15 -7.09
CA ASN A 72 -8.32 -4.85 -5.90
C ASN A 72 -9.32 -3.98 -5.11
N LEU A 73 -10.12 -4.64 -4.27
CA LEU A 73 -11.18 -3.97 -3.51
C LEU A 73 -10.65 -2.86 -2.58
N ALA A 74 -9.49 -3.05 -1.96
CA ALA A 74 -8.93 -2.06 -1.03
C ALA A 74 -8.59 -0.76 -1.77
N ASP A 75 -7.98 -0.87 -2.96
CA ASP A 75 -7.69 0.27 -3.83
C ASP A 75 -8.97 0.97 -4.31
N ARG A 76 -9.95 0.21 -4.79
CA ARG A 76 -11.23 0.78 -5.22
C ARG A 76 -11.94 1.51 -4.08
N ILE A 77 -11.92 0.98 -2.86
CA ILE A 77 -12.47 1.64 -1.67
C ILE A 77 -11.70 2.94 -1.36
N ASN A 78 -10.37 2.90 -1.37
CA ASN A 78 -9.53 4.07 -1.12
C ASN A 78 -9.87 5.21 -2.10
N LEU A 79 -9.92 4.87 -3.40
CA LEU A 79 -10.28 5.81 -4.46
C LEU A 79 -11.73 6.31 -4.32
N GLN A 80 -12.68 5.46 -3.91
CA GLN A 80 -14.07 5.87 -3.70
C GLN A 80 -14.20 6.98 -2.65
N PHE A 81 -13.48 6.88 -1.54
CA PHE A 81 -13.53 7.89 -0.48
C PHE A 81 -12.74 9.16 -0.81
N LYS A 82 -11.69 9.05 -1.64
CA LYS A 82 -10.83 10.19 -2.03
C LYS A 82 -11.35 10.90 -3.27
N ILE A 83 -11.48 10.19 -4.39
CA ILE A 83 -11.80 10.75 -5.72
C ILE A 83 -13.07 10.18 -6.36
N GLY A 84 -13.89 9.41 -5.64
CA GLY A 84 -15.13 8.82 -6.18
C GLY A 84 -16.21 9.80 -6.69
N ASN A 85 -15.99 11.11 -6.56
CA ASN A 85 -16.82 12.14 -7.21
C ASN A 85 -16.33 12.50 -8.63
N PHE A 86 -15.12 12.10 -9.00
CA PHE A 86 -14.46 12.44 -10.27
C PHE A 86 -14.38 11.25 -11.22
N ILE A 87 -14.45 10.03 -10.69
CA ILE A 87 -14.37 8.77 -11.44
C ILE A 87 -15.51 7.83 -11.06
N ASP A 88 -15.95 7.01 -12.00
CA ASP A 88 -16.96 5.98 -11.78
C ASP A 88 -16.27 4.69 -11.31
N ILE A 89 -16.62 4.24 -10.10
CA ILE A 89 -16.12 2.99 -9.50
C ILE A 89 -17.32 2.09 -9.24
N TYR A 90 -17.25 0.86 -9.74
CA TYR A 90 -18.33 -0.11 -9.58
C TYR A 90 -18.04 -1.06 -8.43
N PHE A 91 -19.04 -1.29 -7.59
CA PHE A 91 -19.01 -2.26 -6.51
C PHE A 91 -20.16 -3.25 -6.66
N ASN A 92 -19.88 -4.53 -6.43
CA ASN A 92 -20.94 -5.54 -6.29
C ASN A 92 -21.62 -5.47 -4.91
N GLU A 93 -22.64 -6.29 -4.65
CA GLU A 93 -23.39 -6.25 -3.39
C GLU A 93 -22.52 -6.54 -2.14
N GLU A 94 -21.56 -7.47 -2.24
CA GLU A 94 -20.63 -7.80 -1.16
C GLU A 94 -19.60 -6.69 -0.94
N GLU A 95 -19.13 -6.05 -2.00
CA GLU A 95 -18.17 -4.95 -1.92
C GLU A 95 -18.83 -3.68 -1.38
N GLN A 96 -20.06 -3.40 -1.82
CA GLN A 96 -20.84 -2.26 -1.37
C GLN A 96 -21.17 -2.34 0.13
N TYR A 97 -21.21 -3.55 0.71
CA TYR A 97 -21.29 -3.73 2.16
C TYR A 97 -20.15 -3.01 2.88
N PHE A 98 -18.90 -3.18 2.43
CA PHE A 98 -17.73 -2.54 3.03
C PHE A 98 -17.78 -1.02 2.90
N VAL A 99 -18.08 -0.51 1.70
CA VAL A 99 -18.21 0.94 1.45
C VAL A 99 -19.25 1.55 2.41
N ASN A 100 -20.42 0.93 2.52
CA ASN A 100 -21.50 1.40 3.39
C ASN A 100 -21.16 1.27 4.89
N LYS A 101 -20.34 0.29 5.26
CA LYS A 101 -19.92 0.08 6.64
C LYS A 101 -18.88 1.13 7.05
N ILE A 102 -17.88 1.36 6.21
CA ILE A 102 -16.85 2.40 6.40
C ILE A 102 -17.48 3.79 6.46
N ASP A 103 -18.50 4.08 5.64
CA ASP A 103 -19.21 5.37 5.71
C ASP A 103 -19.93 5.60 7.05
N LYS A 104 -20.18 4.56 7.85
CA LYS A 104 -20.94 4.65 9.11
C LYS A 104 -20.12 4.61 10.39
N ILE A 105 -18.88 4.13 10.36
CA ILE A 105 -18.04 4.02 11.57
C ILE A 105 -17.75 5.39 12.21
N GLU A 106 -17.74 5.49 13.52
CA GLU A 106 -17.51 6.76 14.24
C GLU A 106 -16.27 6.68 15.15
N THR A 107 -15.92 5.47 15.59
CA THR A 107 -14.81 5.23 16.52
C THR A 107 -13.62 4.56 15.83
N PHE A 108 -12.43 4.70 16.42
CA PHE A 108 -11.23 4.03 15.91
C PHE A 108 -11.32 2.51 16.05
N GLU A 109 -11.94 2.00 17.12
CA GLU A 109 -12.15 0.56 17.29
C GLU A 109 -13.01 -0.04 16.16
N GLU A 110 -14.08 0.65 15.77
CA GLU A 110 -14.88 0.25 14.61
C GLU A 110 -14.06 0.30 13.31
N ALA A 111 -13.11 1.24 13.18
CA ALA A 111 -12.22 1.29 12.03
C ALA A 111 -11.28 0.08 11.98
N LEU A 112 -10.71 -0.32 13.13
CA LEU A 112 -9.87 -1.51 13.23
C LEU A 112 -10.65 -2.78 12.88
N ASP A 113 -11.85 -2.95 13.44
CA ASP A 113 -12.69 -4.13 13.16
C ASP A 113 -13.08 -4.23 11.68
N VAL A 114 -13.42 -3.10 11.05
CA VAL A 114 -13.77 -3.06 9.63
C VAL A 114 -12.54 -3.28 8.74
N ALA A 115 -11.37 -2.75 9.12
CA ALA A 115 -10.13 -2.98 8.39
C ALA A 115 -9.73 -4.46 8.43
N GLU A 116 -9.87 -5.13 9.58
CA GLU A 116 -9.58 -6.55 9.73
C GLU A 116 -10.54 -7.42 8.90
N GLU A 117 -11.83 -7.10 8.88
CA GLU A 117 -12.81 -7.80 8.05
C GLU A 117 -12.55 -7.59 6.55
N LEU A 118 -12.25 -6.36 6.14
CA LEU A 118 -11.91 -6.03 4.75
C LEU A 118 -10.64 -6.76 4.31
N TYR A 119 -9.62 -6.78 5.16
CA TYR A 119 -8.37 -7.49 4.89
C TYR A 119 -8.59 -8.99 4.75
N ALA A 120 -9.36 -9.61 5.65
CA ALA A 120 -9.71 -11.03 5.55
C ALA A 120 -10.49 -11.34 4.26
N TYR A 121 -11.40 -10.45 3.84
CA TYR A 121 -12.13 -10.60 2.57
C TYR A 121 -11.18 -10.53 1.36
N CYS A 122 -10.32 -9.52 1.29
CA CYS A 122 -9.35 -9.37 0.20
C CYS A 122 -8.38 -10.55 0.15
N LYS A 123 -7.92 -11.04 1.30
CA LYS A 123 -7.05 -12.22 1.39
C LYS A 123 -7.73 -13.48 0.85
N LYS A 124 -9.00 -13.69 1.21
CA LYS A 124 -9.81 -14.79 0.67
C LYS A 124 -9.99 -14.69 -0.84
N LYS A 125 -10.27 -13.49 -1.36
CA LYS A 125 -10.41 -13.26 -2.80
C LYS A 125 -9.13 -13.54 -3.57
N LYS A 126 -7.99 -13.06 -3.08
CA LYS A 126 -6.67 -13.31 -3.67
C LYS A 126 -6.32 -14.80 -3.69
N ALA A 127 -6.69 -15.55 -2.63
CA ALA A 127 -6.52 -16.99 -2.59
C ALA A 127 -7.43 -17.73 -3.61
N GLU A 128 -8.68 -17.31 -3.75
CA GLU A 128 -9.62 -17.85 -4.76
C GLU A 128 -9.09 -17.62 -6.19
N GLU A 129 -8.54 -16.43 -6.49
CA GLU A 129 -7.93 -16.10 -7.78
C GLU A 129 -6.71 -16.98 -8.08
N LYS A 130 -5.84 -17.21 -7.07
CA LYS A 130 -4.68 -18.10 -7.20
C LYS A 130 -5.11 -19.54 -7.51
N GLU A 131 -6.10 -20.07 -6.80
CA GLU A 131 -6.63 -21.41 -7.07
C GLU A 131 -7.23 -21.54 -8.48
N GLU A 132 -7.92 -20.50 -8.97
CA GLU A 132 -8.47 -20.48 -10.33
C GLU A 132 -7.37 -20.45 -11.39
N MET A 133 -6.35 -19.61 -11.19
CA MET A 133 -5.16 -19.54 -12.06
C MET A 133 -4.41 -20.87 -12.12
N ASP A 134 -4.22 -21.54 -10.98
CA ASP A 134 -3.57 -22.85 -10.91
C ASP A 134 -4.36 -23.91 -11.67
N ARG A 135 -5.69 -23.94 -11.53
CA ARG A 135 -6.57 -24.86 -12.29
C ARG A 135 -6.52 -24.61 -13.80
N LEU A 136 -6.51 -23.35 -14.24
CA LEU A 136 -6.38 -22.98 -15.66
C LEU A 136 -5.04 -23.43 -16.24
N SER A 137 -3.95 -23.26 -15.48
CA SER A 137 -2.61 -23.71 -15.86
C SER A 137 -2.52 -25.23 -15.99
N GLU A 138 -3.12 -25.98 -15.05
CA GLU A 138 -3.19 -27.45 -15.11
C GLU A 138 -3.94 -27.93 -16.37
N MET A 139 -5.09 -27.32 -16.71
CA MET A 139 -5.84 -27.66 -17.92
C MET A 139 -5.06 -27.39 -19.21
N GLN A 140 -4.33 -26.27 -19.29
CA GLN A 140 -3.49 -25.96 -20.46
C GLN A 140 -2.30 -26.93 -20.59
N SER A 141 -1.75 -27.41 -19.48
CA SER A 141 -0.68 -28.39 -19.48
C SER A 141 -1.12 -29.78 -19.97
N ASP A 142 -2.39 -30.15 -19.76
CA ASP A 142 -2.97 -31.40 -20.27
C ASP A 142 -3.34 -31.29 -21.77
N GLU A 143 -3.71 -30.10 -22.26
CA GLU A 143 -3.98 -29.88 -23.69
C GLU A 143 -2.68 -29.90 -24.52
N MET A 144 -1.56 -29.42 -23.95
CA MET A 144 -0.24 -29.47 -24.59
C MET A 144 0.40 -30.89 -24.59
N LYS A 145 -0.04 -31.79 -23.70
CA LYS A 145 0.34 -33.22 -23.73
C LYS A 145 -0.42 -34.04 -24.78
N LEU A 146 -1.55 -33.55 -25.29
CA LEU A 146 -2.33 -34.25 -26.30
C LEU A 146 -1.76 -34.05 -27.72
N ASP A 147 -1.08 -32.93 -27.98
CA ASP A 147 -0.44 -32.65 -29.28
C ASP A 147 0.89 -33.41 -29.46
N ASP A 148 1.61 -33.69 -28.37
CA ASP A 148 2.86 -34.47 -28.41
C ASP A 148 2.62 -36.00 -28.50
N MET A 149 1.37 -36.46 -28.37
CA MET A 149 0.98 -37.87 -28.53
C MET A 149 0.44 -38.22 -29.93
N MET A 150 0.38 -37.26 -30.86
CA MET A 150 -0.03 -37.50 -32.26
C MET A 150 1.02 -37.13 -33.33
N GLY A 151 2.29 -36.96 -32.94
CA GLY A 151 3.40 -36.55 -33.81
C GLY A 151 4.50 -37.59 -34.04
N SER A 152 4.20 -38.89 -34.12
CA SER A 152 5.22 -39.90 -34.52
C SER A 152 5.42 -39.93 -36.05
N THR A 153 6.33 -39.10 -36.56
CA THR A 153 7.04 -39.34 -37.84
C THR A 153 8.54 -39.18 -37.64
N PRO A 154 9.36 -40.25 -37.76
CA PRO A 154 10.81 -40.15 -37.68
C PRO A 154 11.38 -39.83 -39.06
N GLY A 155 12.21 -38.79 -39.17
CA GLY A 155 12.74 -38.36 -40.47
C GLY A 155 13.94 -37.43 -40.40
N SER A 156 15.10 -38.01 -40.07
CA SER A 156 16.45 -37.70 -40.59
C SER A 156 17.08 -36.31 -40.38
N SER A 157 18.21 -36.36 -39.67
CA SER A 157 19.39 -35.48 -39.70
C SER A 157 19.73 -34.82 -41.05
N ASP A 158 20.18 -33.57 -41.01
CA ASP A 158 21.57 -33.22 -41.38
C ASP A 158 21.97 -31.81 -40.88
N SER A 159 23.27 -31.70 -40.59
CA SER A 159 24.04 -30.62 -39.94
C SER A 159 24.16 -29.31 -40.70
N SER A 160 24.50 -28.22 -39.99
CA SER A 160 25.51 -27.23 -40.39
C SER A 160 25.92 -26.34 -39.21
N ASP A 161 27.21 -26.37 -38.89
CA ASP A 161 27.95 -25.55 -37.93
C ASP A 161 28.18 -24.09 -38.37
N GLU A 162 28.70 -23.29 -37.42
CA GLU A 162 29.55 -22.08 -37.48
C GLU A 162 28.94 -20.88 -36.71
N GLU A 163 29.27 -20.67 -35.42
CA GLU A 163 30.46 -20.01 -34.83
C GLU A 163 30.67 -18.52 -35.17
N THR A 164 30.51 -17.63 -34.17
CA THR A 164 31.48 -16.60 -33.67
C THR A 164 30.80 -15.75 -32.57
N GLN A 165 31.11 -15.91 -31.28
CA GLN A 165 32.17 -15.30 -30.43
C GLN A 165 32.06 -13.78 -30.16
N GLN A 166 31.92 -13.46 -28.85
CA GLN A 166 32.53 -12.40 -28.02
C GLN A 166 32.30 -10.91 -28.43
N ASP A 167 32.13 -9.93 -27.54
CA ASP A 167 32.67 -9.75 -26.20
C ASP A 167 31.89 -8.67 -25.41
N THR A 168 32.27 -8.57 -24.14
CA THR A 168 31.80 -7.81 -22.97
C THR A 168 31.67 -6.28 -23.08
N GLU A 169 30.97 -5.65 -22.13
CA GLU A 169 31.53 -4.79 -21.07
C GLU A 169 30.41 -4.27 -20.14
N ALA A 170 30.62 -4.47 -18.84
CA ALA A 170 29.84 -3.93 -17.74
C ALA A 170 30.39 -2.56 -17.34
N ASP A 171 29.55 -1.66 -16.83
CA ASP A 171 30.05 -0.59 -15.95
C ASP A 171 29.09 -0.38 -14.78
N ILE A 172 29.59 -0.76 -13.61
CA ILE A 172 29.00 -0.65 -12.28
C ILE A 172 29.80 0.45 -11.60
N ASP A 173 29.17 1.58 -11.30
CA ASP A 173 29.67 2.60 -10.37
C ASP A 173 28.50 2.95 -9.42
N GLY A 174 28.52 2.66 -8.12
CA GLY A 174 29.67 2.55 -7.22
C GLY A 174 29.77 3.71 -6.22
N GLY A 175 28.67 4.44 -5.95
CA GLY A 175 28.63 5.50 -4.94
C GLY A 175 27.82 5.12 -3.70
N THR A 176 28.49 4.74 -2.62
CA THR A 176 27.91 4.55 -1.27
C THR A 176 27.62 5.90 -0.60
N PRO A 177 26.38 6.17 -0.14
CA PRO A 177 26.13 7.21 0.84
C PRO A 177 26.26 6.64 2.26
N GLN A 178 27.11 7.32 3.01
CA GLN A 178 27.50 7.09 4.38
C GLN A 178 26.31 7.17 5.35
N ALA A 179 26.18 6.14 6.20
CA ALA A 179 25.18 6.05 7.26
C ALA A 179 25.22 7.27 8.19
N THR A 180 24.14 8.04 8.20
CA THR A 180 23.83 9.04 9.21
C THR A 180 22.67 8.53 10.05
N ASN A 181 22.91 8.32 11.34
CA ASN A 181 21.92 7.88 12.32
C ASN A 181 20.79 8.91 12.44
N GLU A 182 19.68 8.65 11.76
CA GLU A 182 18.36 9.22 12.03
C GLU A 182 17.58 8.28 12.98
N PRO A 183 16.61 8.78 13.78
CA PRO A 183 15.71 7.93 14.53
C PRO A 183 14.75 7.26 13.55
N VAL A 184 15.15 6.10 13.06
CA VAL A 184 14.30 5.18 12.32
C VAL A 184 13.11 4.87 13.21
N ILE A 185 11.89 5.09 12.70
CA ILE A 185 10.71 4.42 13.25
C ILE A 185 11.05 2.94 13.12
N GLU A 186 11.28 2.24 14.23
CA GLU A 186 11.78 0.85 14.26
C GLU A 186 10.92 -0.13 13.41
N ASP A 187 9.73 0.29 12.98
CA ASP A 187 8.85 -0.45 12.07
C ASP A 187 9.22 -0.37 10.57
N PHE A 188 10.09 0.54 10.14
CA PHE A 188 10.41 0.71 8.71
C PHE A 188 11.60 -0.15 8.26
N GLU A 189 12.54 -0.45 9.16
CA GLU A 189 13.73 -1.27 8.82
C GLU A 189 13.40 -2.76 8.65
N ASN A 190 12.33 -3.26 9.29
CA ASN A 190 11.88 -4.64 9.11
C ASN A 190 11.25 -4.90 7.72
N PHE A 191 10.94 -3.85 6.94
CA PHE A 191 10.26 -3.97 5.64
C PHE A 191 11.21 -4.18 4.45
N ILE A 192 12.47 -3.72 4.52
CA ILE A 192 13.37 -3.71 3.36
C ILE A 192 14.15 -5.04 3.20
N ASN A 193 14.22 -5.89 4.23
CA ASN A 193 15.13 -7.05 4.23
C ASN A 193 14.59 -8.34 3.57
N ASP A 194 13.29 -8.43 3.25
CA ASP A 194 12.70 -9.70 2.79
C ASP A 194 12.56 -9.85 1.27
N ASN A 195 12.93 -8.85 0.46
CA ASN A 195 12.66 -8.87 -0.98
C ASN A 195 13.92 -9.01 -1.86
N GLN A 196 14.74 -10.04 -1.57
CA GLN A 196 15.78 -10.50 -2.51
C GLN A 196 15.61 -11.97 -2.87
N GLY A 197 14.87 -12.21 -3.97
CA GLY A 197 15.06 -13.37 -4.83
C GLY A 197 13.86 -14.32 -4.92
N GLN A 198 13.41 -14.51 -6.18
CA GLN A 198 12.29 -15.35 -6.66
C GLN A 198 10.90 -14.69 -6.50
N GLN A 199 10.19 -14.51 -7.62
CA GLN A 199 8.77 -14.10 -7.62
C GLN A 199 7.95 -15.25 -7.04
N GLU A 200 7.88 -15.31 -5.72
CA GLU A 200 6.95 -16.14 -4.97
C GLU A 200 5.58 -15.44 -4.95
N TRP A 201 4.49 -16.19 -5.10
CA TRP A 201 3.14 -15.63 -5.06
C TRP A 201 2.89 -14.98 -3.70
N ASN A 202 2.83 -13.65 -3.65
CA ASN A 202 2.54 -12.92 -2.42
C ASN A 202 1.09 -13.18 -1.99
N GLU A 203 0.91 -13.93 -0.89
CA GLU A 203 -0.41 -14.28 -0.36
C GLU A 203 -1.08 -13.12 0.38
N GLU A 204 -0.33 -12.07 0.72
CA GLU A 204 -0.86 -10.91 1.42
C GLU A 204 -1.47 -9.91 0.43
N PRO A 205 -2.69 -9.41 0.69
CA PRO A 205 -3.26 -8.36 -0.14
C PRO A 205 -2.56 -7.03 0.15
N GLU A 206 -2.19 -6.34 -0.92
CA GLU A 206 -1.51 -5.03 -0.90
C GLU A 206 -2.39 -4.02 -1.63
N SER A 207 -2.23 -2.73 -1.29
CA SER A 207 -2.98 -1.63 -1.90
C SER A 207 -1.99 -0.72 -2.60
N GLU A 208 -2.00 -0.73 -3.93
CA GLU A 208 -1.12 0.07 -4.77
C GLU A 208 -1.40 1.56 -4.55
N THR A 209 -2.67 1.95 -4.49
CA THR A 209 -3.07 3.35 -4.36
C THR A 209 -2.66 3.96 -3.02
N MET A 210 -2.64 3.16 -1.95
CA MET A 210 -2.16 3.60 -0.64
C MET A 210 -0.64 3.76 -0.65
N GLU A 211 0.08 2.86 -1.32
CA GLU A 211 1.53 2.97 -1.48
C GLU A 211 1.91 4.20 -2.29
N SER A 212 1.32 4.39 -3.48
CA SER A 212 1.53 5.57 -4.33
C SER A 212 1.23 6.87 -3.61
N LEU A 213 0.13 6.94 -2.86
CA LEU A 213 -0.23 8.09 -2.02
C LEU A 213 0.85 8.35 -0.97
N SER A 214 1.32 7.31 -0.27
CA SER A 214 2.33 7.44 0.78
C SER A 214 3.68 7.91 0.24
N GLU A 215 4.10 7.38 -0.92
CA GLU A 215 5.34 7.74 -1.58
C GLU A 215 5.29 9.18 -2.09
N ALA A 216 4.18 9.56 -2.73
CA ALA A 216 3.98 10.91 -3.23
C ALA A 216 3.96 11.95 -2.08
N LEU A 217 3.37 11.61 -0.92
CA LEU A 217 3.43 12.46 0.28
C LEU A 217 4.84 12.58 0.84
N ARG A 218 5.62 11.50 0.86
CA ARG A 218 7.04 11.53 1.26
C ARG A 218 7.86 12.43 0.34
N ASN A 219 7.69 12.29 -0.97
CA ASN A 219 8.37 13.12 -1.97
C ASN A 219 7.99 14.60 -1.90
N LEU A 220 6.77 14.91 -1.48
CA LEU A 220 6.30 16.28 -1.26
C LEU A 220 6.92 16.92 0.00
N THR A 221 7.27 16.12 0.99
CA THR A 221 7.81 16.59 2.27
C THR A 221 9.29 16.90 2.13
N ASN A 222 9.67 18.16 2.33
CA ASN A 222 11.01 18.65 2.03
C ASN A 222 12.06 18.07 3.02
N THR A 223 12.90 17.14 2.56
CA THR A 223 14.03 16.55 3.31
C THR A 223 15.15 17.54 3.65
N GLN A 224 15.05 18.80 3.20
CA GLN A 224 15.97 19.89 3.52
C GLN A 224 15.64 20.62 4.83
N THR A 225 14.58 20.22 5.53
CA THR A 225 14.13 20.86 6.77
C THR A 225 14.83 20.20 7.94
N ARG A 226 15.55 20.98 8.76
CA ARG A 226 16.21 20.45 9.97
C ARG A 226 15.18 19.88 10.94
N ASP A 227 15.40 18.67 11.42
CA ASP A 227 14.56 18.05 12.45
C ASP A 227 14.39 18.96 13.66
N SER A 228 13.14 19.12 14.08
CA SER A 228 12.83 19.83 15.33
C SER A 228 13.11 18.89 16.49
N GLN A 229 14.23 19.09 17.18
CA GLN A 229 14.47 18.40 18.46
C GLN A 229 13.58 19.01 19.55
N TYR A 230 12.57 18.26 19.95
CA TYR A 230 11.79 18.54 21.15
C TYR A 230 12.62 18.11 22.36
N ILE A 231 13.07 19.08 23.15
CA ILE A 231 13.79 18.83 24.40
C ILE A 231 12.79 19.06 25.53
N GLU A 232 12.49 18.01 26.28
CA GLU A 232 11.75 18.15 27.53
C GLU A 232 12.67 18.76 28.60
N LEU A 233 12.15 19.75 29.32
CA LEU A 233 12.85 20.27 30.49
C LEU A 233 12.85 19.19 31.56
N PRO A 234 14.01 18.76 32.09
CA PRO A 234 14.06 17.74 33.13
C PRO A 234 13.30 18.22 34.37
N GLU A 235 12.67 17.29 35.09
CA GLU A 235 12.07 17.59 36.39
C GLU A 235 13.15 18.07 37.36
N LEU A 236 13.17 19.38 37.62
CA LEU A 236 14.12 19.99 38.54
C LEU A 236 13.63 19.78 39.97
N ILE A 237 14.31 18.88 40.70
CA ILE A 237 14.17 18.79 42.16
C ILE A 237 14.89 20.00 42.75
N LEU A 238 14.14 21.09 42.95
CA LEU A 238 14.63 22.37 43.49
C LEU A 238 15.33 22.25 44.84
N GLU A 239 15.08 21.17 45.59
CA GLU A 239 15.70 20.87 46.88
C GLU A 239 17.20 20.54 46.76
N ASN A 240 17.67 20.12 45.59
CA ASN A 240 19.06 19.75 45.32
C ASN A 240 19.86 20.85 44.60
N ILE A 241 19.24 22.01 44.33
CA ILE A 241 19.88 23.12 43.62
C ILE A 241 20.48 24.08 44.66
N ILE A 242 21.77 23.91 44.95
CA ILE A 242 22.56 24.91 45.66
C ILE A 242 23.10 25.88 44.61
N VAL A 243 22.59 27.11 44.61
CA VAL A 243 23.17 28.21 43.83
C VAL A 243 24.33 28.76 44.66
N ASP A 244 25.56 28.49 44.24
CA ASP A 244 26.75 29.13 44.80
C ASP A 244 26.70 30.64 44.53
N ASN A 245 27.04 31.42 45.56
CA ASN A 245 26.97 32.89 45.57
C ASN A 245 28.34 33.50 45.29
#